data_AF-A0A1V4ZJH3-F1
#
_entry.id   AF-A0A1V4ZJH3-F1
#
_cell.length_a   1.000
_cell.length_b   1.000
_cell.length_c   1.000
_cell.angle_alpha   90.00
_cell.angle_beta   90.00
_cell.angle_gamma   90.00
#
_symmetry.space_group_name_H-M   'P 1'
#
loop_
_entity.id
_entity.type
_entity.pdbx_description
1 polymer ?
#
loop_
_entity_poly.entity_id
_entity_poly.type
_entity_poly.pdbx_seq_one_letter_code
_entity_poly.pdbx_strand_id
1 'polypeptide(L)'
;MGRNVTLDEMPDRIVSCAPSITETVYAVGIGDKLVGVTTYCNYPDEVNSRKENGTLSNIGGYSTPNVEAILNLTPDLVLVDGSVSAHQTLIDSLTVMNVTVVAIYKGSSIGEVYKNIDMVGKISGASDNSTALINEMKSRISNIESKLSSVTTQRSIVDAIWLDPIYVAAGNTYVQDMFNISKGTNPFADQTGFPVVSMEAVIEANPDVLVLPGKMGMDYSDDLISYLRNDSMWSQISAVKTDNVFILEDQAANLLNRAGPRVVDAIELLACMMYPDIMNVTLPKNLGDEYAIYLDTSYEAEDNNIPASVVDGIGRTVKLDSQPSRIVSTSDTTTAMVYALGLGDKIVGVNSDGNYDVPSTVYGLTTTGNFPQDVVDGLADGSIQSVGGTWRQNAETIAGLNPDLVILDHASYMYSGISDQLSAFGIKYIVTGDELTLGNIYNNIQLLGDALGKSASAKKVISEMGASIQTTVDKIRGASSDVTVAFLFLGSSQYYAVGNTTFVHSEIELAGATNAFGNQSGWLAVSLEAIVDANPDIIIIDAEMGSGSTTDYNATYASMQADPLWSQIEAVKNGNVYFLSNSARAVCENASLRIVEGTALFSMMCHPEMYATDLPRVIDGGYQQYLV
;
A
#
# COMPACT_ATOMS: atom_id res chain seq x y z
N MET A 1 35.22 -1.97 -15.24
CA MET A 1 36.48 -2.47 -14.63
C MET A 1 37.46 -3.11 -15.62
N GLY A 2 37.05 -3.54 -16.83
CA GLY A 2 37.99 -4.08 -17.83
C GLY A 2 38.59 -5.46 -17.47
N ARG A 3 38.01 -6.13 -16.47
CA ARG A 3 38.43 -7.46 -15.98
C ARG A 3 37.74 -8.54 -16.81
N ASN A 4 38.49 -9.55 -17.23
CA ASN A 4 37.92 -10.75 -17.84
C ASN A 4 37.65 -11.77 -16.72
N VAL A 5 36.42 -12.27 -16.66
CA VAL A 5 35.99 -13.32 -15.72
C VAL A 5 35.52 -14.51 -16.55
N THR A 6 36.01 -15.70 -16.23
CA THR A 6 35.63 -16.96 -16.87
C THR A 6 34.82 -17.77 -15.88
N LEU A 7 33.67 -18.28 -16.33
CA LEU A 7 32.87 -19.25 -15.59
C LEU A 7 33.07 -20.60 -16.27
N ASP A 8 33.55 -21.59 -15.52
CA ASP A 8 33.79 -22.94 -16.05
C ASP A 8 32.47 -23.71 -16.21
N GLU A 9 31.50 -23.43 -15.34
CA GLU A 9 30.15 -24.02 -15.33
C GLU A 9 29.10 -22.94 -15.03
N MET A 10 27.83 -23.26 -15.30
CA MET A 10 26.73 -22.36 -14.92
C MET A 10 26.56 -22.38 -13.39
N PRO A 11 26.47 -21.22 -12.72
CA PRO A 11 26.41 -21.17 -11.27
C PRO A 11 25.06 -21.67 -10.76
N ASP A 12 25.05 -22.46 -9.70
CA ASP A 12 23.85 -22.93 -8.99
C ASP A 12 23.73 -22.31 -7.59
N ARG A 13 24.83 -21.78 -7.05
CA ARG A 13 24.89 -21.09 -5.75
C ARG A 13 25.39 -19.66 -5.93
N ILE A 14 24.45 -18.71 -5.96
CA ILE A 14 24.73 -17.30 -6.20
C ILE A 14 24.61 -16.51 -4.90
N VAL A 15 25.58 -15.66 -4.63
CA VAL A 15 25.49 -14.63 -3.59
C VAL A 15 25.32 -13.26 -4.25
N SER A 16 24.32 -12.51 -3.80
CA SER A 16 24.04 -11.15 -4.26
C SER A 16 24.41 -10.13 -3.18
N CYS A 17 25.33 -9.22 -3.51
CA CYS A 17 25.80 -8.20 -2.58
C CYS A 17 25.06 -6.85 -2.72
N ALA A 18 23.98 -6.76 -3.49
CA ALA A 18 23.21 -5.53 -3.62
C ALA A 18 21.70 -5.77 -3.83
N PRO A 19 20.83 -4.84 -3.38
CA PRO A 19 19.39 -4.93 -3.66
C PRO A 19 19.08 -5.00 -5.17
N SER A 20 19.63 -4.11 -5.99
CA SER A 20 19.41 -4.07 -7.45
C SER A 20 19.83 -5.37 -8.17
N ILE A 21 20.91 -6.01 -7.70
CA ILE A 21 21.36 -7.32 -8.19
C ILE A 21 20.33 -8.39 -7.83
N THR A 22 19.85 -8.39 -6.60
CA THR A 22 18.86 -9.37 -6.11
C THR A 22 17.58 -9.29 -6.92
N GLU A 23 17.08 -8.07 -7.15
CA GLU A 23 15.90 -7.84 -7.98
C GLU A 23 16.11 -8.34 -9.41
N THR A 24 17.31 -8.11 -9.98
CA THR A 24 17.65 -8.60 -11.32
C THR A 24 17.68 -10.13 -11.38
N VAL A 25 18.30 -10.80 -10.39
CA VAL A 25 18.35 -12.26 -10.30
C VAL A 25 16.95 -12.86 -10.22
N TYR A 26 16.06 -12.28 -9.42
CA TYR A 26 14.66 -12.70 -9.37
C TYR A 26 13.93 -12.44 -10.70
N ALA A 27 14.09 -11.26 -11.27
CA ALA A 27 13.39 -10.87 -12.50
C ALA A 27 13.81 -11.71 -13.72
N VAL A 28 15.05 -12.23 -13.76
CA VAL A 28 15.48 -13.17 -14.82
C VAL A 28 15.12 -14.64 -14.51
N GLY A 29 14.41 -14.92 -13.41
CA GLY A 29 13.86 -16.23 -13.09
C GLY A 29 14.86 -17.22 -12.48
N ILE A 30 15.91 -16.75 -11.81
CA ILE A 30 16.91 -17.60 -11.13
C ILE A 30 17.05 -17.26 -9.64
N GLY A 31 15.97 -16.79 -9.01
CA GLY A 31 15.93 -16.44 -7.58
C GLY A 31 16.19 -17.63 -6.66
N ASP A 32 15.81 -18.85 -7.07
CA ASP A 32 16.05 -20.10 -6.37
C ASP A 32 17.54 -20.42 -6.18
N LYS A 33 18.39 -19.95 -7.11
CA LYS A 33 19.85 -20.08 -7.03
C LYS A 33 20.51 -19.18 -6.00
N LEU A 34 19.79 -18.21 -5.43
CA LEU A 34 20.35 -17.34 -4.39
C LEU A 34 20.51 -18.13 -3.08
N VAL A 35 21.73 -18.08 -2.54
CA VAL A 35 22.06 -18.68 -1.24
C VAL A 35 22.44 -17.63 -0.19
N GLY A 36 22.76 -16.41 -0.61
CA GLY A 36 23.05 -15.30 0.29
C GLY A 36 22.72 -13.93 -0.31
N VAL A 37 22.20 -13.04 0.53
CA VAL A 37 21.87 -11.65 0.17
C VAL A 37 22.26 -10.69 1.31
N THR A 38 22.35 -9.39 1.02
CA THR A 38 22.59 -8.40 2.08
C THR A 38 21.34 -8.17 2.93
N THR A 39 21.53 -7.52 4.08
CA THR A 39 20.45 -7.10 4.99
C THR A 39 19.40 -6.23 4.28
N TYR A 40 19.81 -5.42 3.31
CA TYR A 40 18.95 -4.49 2.59
C TYR A 40 18.22 -5.10 1.38
N CYS A 41 18.53 -6.35 1.02
CA CYS A 41 17.81 -7.06 -0.02
C CYS A 41 16.47 -7.52 0.54
N ASN A 42 15.37 -6.94 0.03
CA ASN A 42 14.03 -7.08 0.59
C ASN A 42 12.94 -7.14 -0.49
N TYR A 43 13.31 -7.43 -1.75
CA TYR A 43 12.38 -7.54 -2.87
C TYR A 43 12.84 -8.64 -3.86
N PRO A 44 11.92 -9.45 -4.41
CA PRO A 44 10.48 -9.52 -4.08
C PRO A 44 10.26 -10.00 -2.64
N ASP A 45 9.03 -9.97 -2.14
CA ASP A 45 8.69 -10.32 -0.74
C ASP A 45 9.22 -11.71 -0.33
N GLU A 46 9.30 -12.64 -1.29
CA GLU A 46 9.93 -13.94 -1.12
C GLU A 46 11.34 -13.87 -0.51
N VAL A 47 12.11 -12.81 -0.77
CA VAL A 47 13.43 -12.59 -0.18
C VAL A 47 13.34 -12.46 1.34
N ASN A 48 12.35 -11.73 1.86
CA ASN A 48 12.15 -11.59 3.31
C ASN A 48 11.70 -12.93 3.91
N SER A 49 10.70 -13.57 3.30
CA SER A 49 10.22 -14.89 3.75
C SER A 49 11.33 -15.93 3.79
N ARG A 50 12.22 -15.94 2.79
CA ARG A 50 13.38 -16.86 2.74
C ARG A 50 14.48 -16.53 3.74
N LYS A 51 14.69 -15.25 4.08
CA LYS A 51 15.60 -14.87 5.17
C LYS A 51 15.05 -15.33 6.52
N GLU A 52 13.76 -15.10 6.76
CA GLU A 52 13.10 -15.45 8.01
C GLU A 52 13.05 -16.96 8.26
N ASN A 53 12.76 -17.75 7.23
CA ASN A 53 12.75 -19.21 7.33
C ASN A 53 14.15 -19.86 7.22
N GLY A 54 15.21 -19.05 7.08
CA GLY A 54 16.60 -19.50 7.04
C GLY A 54 17.05 -20.18 5.75
N THR A 55 16.23 -20.19 4.70
CA THR A 55 16.61 -20.75 3.37
C THR A 55 17.46 -19.80 2.53
N LEU A 56 17.56 -18.52 2.93
CA LEU A 56 18.43 -17.52 2.31
C LEU A 56 19.23 -16.78 3.38
N SER A 57 20.56 -16.85 3.32
CA SER A 57 21.41 -16.31 4.38
C SER A 57 21.66 -14.79 4.24
N ASN A 58 21.69 -14.08 5.37
CA ASN A 58 22.14 -12.69 5.40
C ASN A 58 23.67 -12.63 5.46
N ILE A 59 24.30 -12.04 4.45
CA ILE A 59 25.75 -11.90 4.32
C ILE A 59 26.30 -10.57 4.87
N GLY A 60 25.51 -9.81 5.61
CA GLY A 60 25.91 -8.52 6.20
C GLY A 60 25.28 -7.31 5.51
N GLY A 61 25.88 -6.14 5.66
CA GLY A 61 25.36 -4.89 5.09
C GLY A 61 25.80 -4.67 3.65
N TYR A 62 25.15 -3.73 2.96
CA TYR A 62 25.52 -3.31 1.60
C TYR A 62 26.96 -2.75 1.54
N SER A 63 27.30 -1.86 2.47
CA SER A 63 28.68 -1.30 2.57
C SER A 63 29.58 -2.10 3.52
N THR A 64 29.08 -3.18 4.13
CA THR A 64 29.77 -4.00 5.12
C THR A 64 29.49 -5.51 4.92
N PRO A 65 29.74 -6.05 3.72
CA PRO A 65 29.56 -7.48 3.47
C PRO A 65 30.56 -8.31 4.27
N ASN A 66 30.10 -9.43 4.84
CA ASN A 66 30.90 -10.33 5.66
C ASN A 66 31.51 -11.45 4.80
N VAL A 67 32.83 -11.38 4.61
CA VAL A 67 33.60 -12.35 3.80
C VAL A 67 33.45 -13.78 4.32
N GLU A 68 33.54 -14.00 5.63
CA GLU A 68 33.42 -15.35 6.23
C GLU A 68 32.03 -15.93 6.02
N ALA A 69 30.99 -15.11 6.17
CA ALA A 69 29.61 -15.52 5.90
C ALA A 69 29.44 -15.93 4.43
N ILE A 70 30.03 -15.18 3.49
CA ILE A 70 29.99 -15.51 2.06
C ILE A 70 30.69 -16.84 1.79
N LEU A 71 31.89 -17.06 2.33
CA LEU A 71 32.65 -18.31 2.11
C LEU A 71 31.94 -19.54 2.67
N ASN A 72 31.28 -19.41 3.82
CA ASN A 72 30.52 -20.51 4.44
C ASN A 72 29.35 -20.98 3.58
N LEU A 73 28.87 -20.15 2.66
CA LEU A 73 27.82 -20.51 1.70
C LEU A 73 28.36 -21.26 0.47
N THR A 74 29.68 -21.44 0.36
CA THR A 74 30.34 -22.11 -0.77
C THR A 74 29.76 -21.69 -2.13
N PRO A 75 29.80 -20.38 -2.47
CA PRO A 75 29.16 -19.87 -3.68
C PRO A 75 29.97 -20.21 -4.93
N ASP A 76 29.26 -20.47 -6.03
CA ASP A 76 29.86 -20.61 -7.36
C ASP A 76 30.12 -19.23 -7.98
N LEU A 77 29.29 -18.26 -7.61
CA LEU A 77 29.33 -16.90 -8.13
C LEU A 77 28.93 -15.89 -7.05
N VAL A 78 29.71 -14.82 -6.93
CA VAL A 78 29.37 -13.64 -6.13
C VAL A 78 29.17 -12.45 -7.06
N LEU A 79 27.98 -11.85 -7.00
CA LEU A 79 27.61 -10.66 -7.75
C LEU A 79 27.75 -9.42 -6.86
N VAL A 80 28.50 -8.43 -7.32
CA VAL A 80 28.79 -7.20 -6.57
C VAL A 80 28.51 -5.95 -7.38
N ASP A 81 28.16 -4.86 -6.71
CA ASP A 81 28.12 -3.53 -7.33
C ASP A 81 29.54 -2.98 -7.45
N GLY A 82 30.05 -2.87 -8.69
CA GLY A 82 31.40 -2.38 -8.97
C GLY A 82 31.62 -0.89 -8.71
N SER A 83 30.58 -0.14 -8.34
CA SER A 83 30.67 1.29 -7.99
C SER A 83 30.89 1.54 -6.50
N VAL A 84 30.77 0.50 -5.66
CA VAL A 84 30.90 0.61 -4.20
C VAL A 84 32.32 0.26 -3.76
N SER A 85 32.97 1.17 -3.04
CA SER A 85 34.37 0.96 -2.58
C SER A 85 34.52 -0.26 -1.67
N ALA A 86 33.54 -0.55 -0.82
CA ALA A 86 33.54 -1.76 0.01
C ALA A 86 33.50 -3.05 -0.84
N HIS A 87 32.74 -3.04 -1.94
CA HIS A 87 32.69 -4.16 -2.86
C HIS A 87 34.00 -4.35 -3.65
N GLN A 88 34.74 -3.28 -3.92
CA GLN A 88 36.07 -3.40 -4.51
C GLN A 88 37.01 -4.22 -3.59
N THR A 89 36.97 -3.94 -2.28
CA THR A 89 37.74 -4.69 -1.28
C THR A 89 37.26 -6.14 -1.17
N LEU A 90 35.95 -6.36 -1.31
CA LEU A 90 35.36 -7.69 -1.33
C LEU A 90 35.82 -8.50 -2.55
N ILE A 91 35.87 -7.89 -3.74
CA ILE A 91 36.38 -8.52 -4.98
C ILE A 91 37.81 -9.02 -4.74
N ASP A 92 38.68 -8.17 -4.20
CA ASP A 92 40.09 -8.52 -4.00
C ASP A 92 40.23 -9.69 -3.01
N SER A 93 39.47 -9.65 -1.91
CA SER A 93 39.49 -10.68 -0.86
C SER A 93 39.01 -12.04 -1.39
N LEU A 94 37.87 -12.06 -2.08
CA LEU A 94 37.27 -13.28 -2.62
C LEU A 94 38.06 -13.86 -3.80
N THR A 95 38.68 -13.00 -4.63
CA THR A 95 39.51 -13.46 -5.75
C THR A 95 40.75 -14.21 -5.24
N VAL A 96 41.39 -13.77 -4.15
CA VAL A 96 42.52 -14.49 -3.52
C VAL A 96 42.11 -15.87 -2.99
N MET A 97 40.84 -16.03 -2.66
CA MET A 97 40.26 -17.27 -2.13
C MET A 97 39.67 -18.17 -3.23
N ASN A 98 39.94 -17.87 -4.51
CA ASN A 98 39.43 -18.59 -5.68
C ASN A 98 37.90 -18.62 -5.79
N VAL A 99 37.22 -17.60 -5.29
CA VAL A 99 35.77 -17.41 -5.52
C VAL A 99 35.57 -16.57 -6.78
N THR A 100 34.69 -17.01 -7.68
CA THR A 100 34.34 -16.25 -8.88
C THR A 100 33.49 -15.04 -8.50
N VAL A 101 33.96 -13.84 -8.86
CA VAL A 101 33.26 -12.58 -8.58
C VAL A 101 33.00 -11.83 -9.88
N VAL A 102 31.74 -11.43 -10.10
CA VAL A 102 31.35 -10.57 -11.22
C VAL A 102 30.84 -9.24 -10.67
N ALA A 103 31.45 -8.15 -11.12
CA ALA A 103 31.01 -6.81 -10.80
C ALA A 103 30.06 -6.30 -11.89
N ILE A 104 28.87 -5.89 -11.49
CA ILE A 104 27.89 -5.27 -12.39
C ILE A 104 28.22 -3.79 -12.64
N TYR A 105 27.62 -3.20 -13.67
CA TYR A 105 27.72 -1.76 -13.94
C TYR A 105 27.04 -0.96 -12.83
N LYS A 106 27.49 0.29 -12.65
CA LYS A 106 26.95 1.24 -11.66
C LYS A 106 25.44 1.47 -11.83
N GLY A 107 24.92 1.34 -13.05
CA GLY A 107 23.51 1.63 -13.34
C GLY A 107 23.27 3.13 -13.41
N SER A 108 24.19 3.90 -14.00
CA SER A 108 24.04 5.37 -14.09
C SER A 108 23.09 5.83 -15.19
N SER A 109 22.48 4.89 -15.91
CA SER A 109 21.50 5.11 -16.97
C SER A 109 20.59 3.90 -17.10
N ILE A 110 19.41 4.06 -17.69
CA ILE A 110 18.51 2.93 -18.01
C ILE A 110 19.20 1.96 -18.98
N GLY A 111 20.05 2.47 -19.87
CA GLY A 111 20.88 1.65 -20.74
C GLY A 111 21.87 0.74 -19.98
N GLU A 112 22.43 1.20 -18.86
CA GLU A 112 23.26 0.36 -18.00
C GLU A 112 22.44 -0.65 -17.20
N VAL A 113 21.22 -0.31 -16.80
CA VAL A 113 20.29 -1.27 -16.19
C VAL A 113 20.03 -2.45 -17.14
N TYR A 114 19.74 -2.18 -18.42
CA TYR A 114 19.60 -3.25 -19.43
C TYR A 114 20.86 -4.10 -19.57
N LYS A 115 22.05 -3.48 -19.53
CA LYS A 115 23.31 -4.22 -19.60
C LYS A 115 23.53 -5.10 -18.37
N ASN A 116 23.12 -4.65 -17.18
CA ASN A 116 23.16 -5.46 -15.97
C ASN A 116 22.23 -6.66 -16.06
N ILE A 117 21.00 -6.47 -16.53
CA ILE A 117 20.02 -7.55 -16.73
C ILE A 117 20.53 -8.59 -17.75
N ASP A 118 21.01 -8.13 -18.90
CA ASP A 118 21.59 -8.99 -19.95
C ASP A 118 22.84 -9.73 -19.45
N MET A 119 23.71 -9.05 -18.68
CA MET A 119 24.89 -9.68 -18.08
C MET A 119 24.50 -10.79 -17.11
N VAL A 120 23.58 -10.53 -16.17
CA VAL A 120 23.11 -11.53 -15.21
C VAL A 120 22.46 -12.71 -15.92
N GLY A 121 21.60 -12.47 -16.92
CA GLY A 121 21.00 -13.53 -17.72
C GLY A 121 22.03 -14.42 -18.43
N LYS A 122 23.06 -13.82 -19.04
CA LYS A 122 24.11 -14.56 -19.75
C LYS A 122 24.96 -15.43 -18.83
N ILE A 123 25.38 -14.90 -17.69
CA ILE A 123 26.28 -15.61 -16.77
C ILE A 123 25.56 -16.67 -15.93
N SER A 124 24.22 -16.71 -15.95
CA SER A 124 23.42 -17.70 -15.22
C SER A 124 22.65 -18.68 -16.11
N GLY A 125 22.76 -18.56 -17.43
CA GLY A 125 22.00 -19.39 -18.37
C GLY A 125 20.55 -18.94 -18.59
N ALA A 126 20.16 -17.76 -18.12
CA ALA A 126 18.83 -17.17 -18.25
C ALA A 126 18.76 -16.07 -19.35
N SER A 127 19.51 -16.24 -20.45
CA SER A 127 19.58 -15.24 -21.54
C SER A 127 18.21 -14.93 -22.15
N ASP A 128 17.37 -15.95 -22.36
CA ASP A 128 16.04 -15.77 -22.94
C ASP A 128 15.13 -14.95 -22.02
N ASN A 129 15.12 -15.25 -20.72
CA ASN A 129 14.37 -14.50 -19.71
C ASN A 129 14.86 -13.04 -19.63
N SER A 130 16.18 -12.82 -19.62
CA SER A 130 16.74 -11.46 -19.60
C SER A 130 16.38 -10.65 -20.85
N THR A 131 16.34 -11.30 -22.03
CA THR A 131 15.93 -10.67 -23.28
C THR A 131 14.44 -10.32 -23.27
N ALA A 132 13.59 -11.24 -22.79
CA ALA A 132 12.16 -11.03 -22.64
C ALA A 132 11.88 -9.85 -21.68
N LEU A 133 12.51 -9.83 -20.51
CA LEU A 133 12.40 -8.76 -19.52
C LEU A 133 12.81 -7.39 -20.10
N ILE A 134 13.96 -7.32 -20.79
CA ILE A 134 14.42 -6.06 -21.41
C ILE A 134 13.42 -5.57 -22.47
N ASN A 135 12.84 -6.48 -23.25
CA ASN A 135 11.85 -6.12 -24.27
C ASN A 135 10.54 -5.64 -23.65
N GLU A 136 10.07 -6.29 -22.58
CA GLU A 136 8.92 -5.85 -21.80
C GLU A 136 9.15 -4.44 -21.24
N MET A 137 10.28 -4.22 -20.58
CA MET A 137 10.65 -2.91 -20.03
C MET A 137 10.66 -1.81 -21.10
N LYS A 138 11.25 -2.09 -22.26
CA LYS A 138 11.24 -1.15 -23.40
C LYS A 138 9.84 -0.88 -23.91
N SER A 139 9.01 -1.91 -24.01
CA SER A 139 7.62 -1.77 -24.46
C SER A 139 6.81 -0.87 -23.53
N ARG A 140 6.93 -1.08 -22.21
CA ARG A 140 6.31 -0.25 -21.18
C ARG A 140 6.76 1.21 -21.27
N ILE A 141 8.07 1.45 -21.41
CA ILE A 141 8.62 2.80 -21.63
C ILE A 141 8.05 3.45 -22.90
N SER A 142 8.03 2.74 -24.03
CA SER A 142 7.50 3.27 -25.29
C SER A 142 6.01 3.61 -25.22
N ASN A 143 5.24 2.89 -24.41
CA ASN A 143 3.84 3.20 -24.16
C ASN A 143 3.70 4.53 -23.39
N ILE A 144 4.49 4.74 -22.34
CA ILE A 144 4.54 6.02 -21.61
C ILE A 144 4.96 7.16 -22.52
N GLU A 145 6.01 6.99 -23.32
CA GLU A 145 6.44 8.01 -24.29
C GLU A 145 5.33 8.36 -25.29
N SER A 146 4.53 7.37 -25.70
CA SER A 146 3.40 7.55 -26.60
C SER A 146 2.26 8.32 -25.93
N LYS A 147 1.89 7.97 -24.69
CA LYS A 147 0.86 8.70 -23.90
C LYS A 147 1.26 10.16 -23.67
N LEU A 148 2.54 10.39 -23.37
CA LEU A 148 3.09 11.73 -23.12
C LEU A 148 3.47 12.50 -24.41
N SER A 149 3.17 11.97 -25.61
CA SER A 149 3.51 12.62 -26.88
C SER A 149 2.83 13.97 -27.10
N SER A 150 1.70 14.21 -26.42
CA SER A 150 0.95 15.47 -26.45
C SER A 150 1.48 16.53 -25.48
N VAL A 151 2.41 16.18 -24.58
CA VAL A 151 2.99 17.10 -23.61
C VAL A 151 3.85 18.15 -24.33
N THR A 152 3.41 19.41 -24.27
CA THR A 152 4.10 20.55 -24.90
C THR A 152 4.89 21.40 -23.91
N THR A 153 4.51 21.37 -22.62
CA THR A 153 5.19 22.08 -21.53
C THR A 153 5.57 21.06 -20.48
N GLN A 154 6.87 20.91 -20.23
CA GLN A 154 7.38 20.00 -19.21
C GLN A 154 7.25 20.60 -17.82
N ARG A 155 6.91 19.77 -16.83
CA ARG A 155 6.89 20.17 -15.41
C ARG A 155 8.27 20.02 -14.80
N SER A 156 8.64 20.95 -13.90
CA SER A 156 9.85 20.87 -13.10
C SER A 156 9.67 19.87 -11.96
N ILE A 157 10.62 18.95 -11.77
CA ILE A 157 10.58 17.91 -10.74
C ILE A 157 11.89 17.84 -9.97
N VAL A 158 11.79 17.70 -8.64
CA VAL A 158 12.91 17.46 -7.73
C VAL A 158 12.64 16.20 -6.93
N ASP A 159 13.55 15.23 -7.00
CA ASP A 159 13.65 14.10 -6.06
C ASP A 159 14.68 14.46 -5.00
N ALA A 160 14.22 14.79 -3.80
CA ALA A 160 15.07 15.10 -2.66
C ALA A 160 15.18 13.87 -1.75
N ILE A 161 16.23 13.09 -1.98
CA ILE A 161 16.49 11.80 -1.32
C ILE A 161 16.85 11.95 0.17
N TRP A 162 17.07 13.17 0.64
CA TRP A 162 17.35 13.51 2.03
C TRP A 162 17.12 15.02 2.23
N LEU A 163 16.68 15.47 3.42
CA LEU A 163 16.38 16.89 3.67
C LEU A 163 17.38 17.63 4.55
N ASP A 164 18.18 16.95 5.38
CA ASP A 164 19.19 17.62 6.22
C ASP A 164 20.56 16.89 6.24
N PRO A 165 21.52 17.30 5.39
CA PRO A 165 21.42 18.36 4.39
C PRO A 165 20.65 17.92 3.13
N ILE A 166 20.13 18.84 2.32
CA ILE A 166 19.27 18.47 1.17
C ILE A 166 20.10 17.79 0.07
N TYR A 167 19.87 16.50 -0.15
CA TYR A 167 20.45 15.75 -1.27
C TYR A 167 19.41 15.60 -2.38
N VAL A 168 19.78 15.89 -3.62
CA VAL A 168 18.87 15.78 -4.78
C VAL A 168 19.44 14.85 -5.86
N ALA A 169 18.57 14.19 -6.63
CA ALA A 169 18.99 13.50 -7.84
C ALA A 169 19.34 14.51 -8.95
N ALA A 170 20.57 14.47 -9.45
CA ALA A 170 21.08 15.36 -10.51
C ALA A 170 21.43 14.59 -11.80
N GLY A 171 22.13 15.26 -12.74
CA GLY A 171 22.55 14.68 -14.01
C GLY A 171 23.46 13.44 -13.87
N ASN A 172 23.60 12.68 -14.97
CA ASN A 172 24.42 11.45 -15.02
C ASN A 172 24.04 10.42 -13.95
N THR A 173 22.73 10.27 -13.76
CA THR A 173 22.08 9.25 -12.92
C THR A 173 20.99 8.56 -13.73
N TYR A 174 20.61 7.35 -13.34
CA TYR A 174 19.44 6.70 -13.92
C TYR A 174 18.16 7.48 -13.59
N VAL A 175 18.11 8.19 -12.47
CA VAL A 175 16.98 9.08 -12.11
C VAL A 175 16.82 10.22 -13.12
N GLN A 176 17.92 10.80 -13.61
CA GLN A 176 17.85 11.78 -14.69
C GLN A 176 17.25 11.18 -15.98
N ASP A 177 17.59 9.94 -16.34
CA ASP A 177 16.96 9.26 -17.46
C ASP A 177 15.46 9.05 -17.22
N MET A 178 15.07 8.66 -16.00
CA MET A 178 13.67 8.48 -15.63
C MET A 178 12.87 9.79 -15.76
N PHE A 179 13.42 10.92 -15.31
CA PHE A 179 12.83 12.24 -15.53
C PHE A 179 12.69 12.57 -17.01
N ASN A 180 13.72 12.33 -17.82
CA ASN A 180 13.67 12.62 -19.25
C ASN A 180 12.57 11.80 -19.97
N ILE A 181 12.47 10.51 -19.68
CA ILE A 181 11.47 9.60 -20.27
C ILE A 181 10.06 10.01 -19.86
N SER A 182 9.86 10.32 -18.57
CA SER A 182 8.58 10.78 -18.04
C SER A 182 8.27 12.24 -18.36
N LYS A 183 9.06 12.93 -19.21
CA LYS A 183 8.91 14.34 -19.61
C LYS A 183 9.03 15.35 -18.46
N GLY A 184 9.76 15.04 -17.41
CA GLY A 184 10.12 15.98 -16.34
C GLY A 184 11.36 16.81 -16.68
N THR A 185 11.40 18.05 -16.19
CA THR A 185 12.59 18.90 -16.21
C THR A 185 13.25 18.86 -14.83
N ASN A 186 14.51 18.42 -14.77
CA ASN A 186 15.28 18.47 -13.52
C ASN A 186 16.05 19.81 -13.44
N PRO A 187 15.73 20.70 -12.49
CA PRO A 187 16.42 21.99 -12.35
C PRO A 187 17.90 21.86 -11.95
N PHE A 188 18.33 20.69 -11.47
CA PHE A 188 19.71 20.40 -11.05
C PHE A 188 20.47 19.50 -12.05
N ALA A 189 19.98 19.36 -13.28
CA ALA A 189 20.57 18.48 -14.30
C ALA A 189 22.01 18.86 -14.73
N ASP A 190 22.45 20.09 -14.45
CA ASP A 190 23.80 20.58 -14.72
C ASP A 190 24.85 20.09 -13.70
N GLN A 191 24.40 19.62 -12.54
CA GLN A 191 25.21 18.92 -11.55
C GLN A 191 25.27 17.40 -11.86
N THR A 192 25.96 16.63 -11.03
CA THR A 192 26.15 15.19 -11.26
C THR A 192 25.98 14.37 -10.00
N GLY A 193 25.31 13.22 -10.12
CA GLY A 193 25.12 12.27 -9.02
C GLY A 193 24.05 12.76 -8.04
N PHE A 194 24.37 12.71 -6.75
CA PHE A 194 23.48 13.13 -5.67
C PHE A 194 24.13 14.27 -4.88
N PRO A 195 24.19 15.50 -5.43
CA PRO A 195 24.80 16.64 -4.76
C PRO A 195 23.96 17.13 -3.58
N VAL A 196 24.63 17.80 -2.65
CA VAL A 196 23.97 18.62 -1.63
C VAL A 196 23.63 19.97 -2.23
N VAL A 197 22.39 20.42 -2.08
CA VAL A 197 21.92 21.75 -2.49
C VAL A 197 21.43 22.54 -1.28
N SER A 198 21.39 23.87 -1.39
CA SER A 198 20.82 24.71 -0.35
C SER A 198 19.31 24.84 -0.52
N MET A 199 18.60 25.19 0.56
CA MET A 199 17.17 25.42 0.50
C MET A 199 16.82 26.61 -0.41
N GLU A 200 17.68 27.63 -0.48
CA GLU A 200 17.53 28.76 -1.40
C GLU A 200 17.57 28.30 -2.86
N ALA A 201 18.44 27.33 -3.19
CA ALA A 201 18.50 26.77 -4.54
C ALA A 201 17.22 25.99 -4.89
N VAL A 202 16.60 25.29 -3.91
CA VAL A 202 15.30 24.63 -4.10
C VAL A 202 14.18 25.66 -4.31
N ILE A 203 14.19 26.76 -3.55
CA ILE A 203 13.23 27.86 -3.73
C ILE A 203 13.38 28.53 -5.10
N GLU A 204 14.62 28.78 -5.55
CA GLU A 204 14.91 29.35 -6.87
C GLU A 204 14.50 28.40 -8.00
N ALA A 205 14.77 27.10 -7.85
CA ALA A 205 14.35 26.07 -8.78
C ALA A 205 12.81 25.94 -8.89
N ASN A 206 12.11 26.27 -7.79
CA ASN A 206 10.65 26.32 -7.67
C ASN A 206 9.93 25.15 -8.38
N PRO A 207 10.17 23.89 -7.97
CA PRO A 207 9.66 22.72 -8.69
C PRO A 207 8.13 22.65 -8.67
N ASP A 208 7.56 22.11 -9.73
CA ASP A 208 6.12 21.82 -9.84
C ASP A 208 5.74 20.52 -9.10
N VAL A 209 6.69 19.59 -8.96
CA VAL A 209 6.55 18.31 -8.26
C VAL A 209 7.76 18.08 -7.36
N LEU A 210 7.52 17.70 -6.10
CA LEU A 210 8.56 17.31 -5.14
C LEU A 210 8.34 15.86 -4.73
N VAL A 211 9.38 15.03 -4.82
CA VAL A 211 9.36 13.64 -4.39
C VAL A 211 10.34 13.46 -3.22
N LEU A 212 9.90 12.77 -2.18
CA LEU A 212 10.63 12.59 -0.92
C LEU A 212 10.54 11.13 -0.45
N PRO A 213 11.58 10.57 0.20
CA PRO A 213 11.44 9.31 0.93
C PRO A 213 10.79 9.54 2.31
N GLY A 214 9.89 8.65 2.73
CA GLY A 214 9.18 8.77 4.01
C GLY A 214 10.02 8.48 5.27
N LYS A 215 11.04 7.61 5.19
CA LYS A 215 11.75 7.10 6.39
C LYS A 215 13.28 7.07 6.30
N MET A 216 13.90 8.09 5.70
CA MET A 216 15.36 8.19 5.65
C MET A 216 15.89 9.18 6.69
N GLY A 217 15.90 8.74 7.95
CA GLY A 217 16.74 9.30 9.03
C GLY A 217 16.30 10.59 9.70
N MET A 218 15.00 10.95 9.66
CA MET A 218 14.46 12.08 10.40
C MET A 218 13.25 11.63 11.23
N ASP A 219 13.23 11.99 12.52
CA ASP A 219 12.06 11.92 13.42
C ASP A 219 11.08 13.07 13.11
N TYR A 220 10.79 13.35 11.84
CA TYR A 220 9.61 14.17 11.56
C TYR A 220 8.42 13.27 11.87
N SER A 221 7.59 13.75 12.80
CA SER A 221 6.28 13.21 13.15
C SER A 221 5.55 12.64 11.94
N ASP A 222 4.63 11.70 12.17
CA ASP A 222 3.86 10.91 11.20
C ASP A 222 3.19 11.68 10.01
N ASP A 223 3.37 13.00 9.89
CA ASP A 223 2.99 13.81 8.73
C ASP A 223 4.11 14.80 8.26
N LEU A 224 5.01 14.32 7.38
CA LEU A 224 6.04 15.13 6.71
C LEU A 224 5.45 16.19 5.76
N ILE A 225 4.26 15.96 5.19
CA ILE A 225 3.58 16.96 4.34
C ILE A 225 3.18 18.18 5.19
N SER A 226 2.63 17.96 6.38
CA SER A 226 2.31 19.04 7.31
C SER A 226 3.54 19.82 7.74
N TYR A 227 4.68 19.15 7.98
CA TYR A 227 5.95 19.85 8.22
C TYR A 227 6.30 20.81 7.07
N LEU A 228 6.26 20.34 5.82
CA LEU A 228 6.61 21.16 4.65
C LEU A 228 5.64 22.33 4.43
N ARG A 229 4.35 22.13 4.72
CA ARG A 229 3.33 23.18 4.63
C ARG A 229 3.50 24.27 5.68
N ASN A 230 3.93 23.91 6.88
CA ASN A 230 4.10 24.84 8.01
C ASN A 230 5.50 25.47 8.07
N ASP A 231 6.49 24.88 7.40
CA ASP A 231 7.84 25.42 7.34
C ASP A 231 7.90 26.70 6.50
N SER A 232 8.63 27.69 7.02
CA SER A 232 8.71 29.03 6.42
C SER A 232 9.44 29.08 5.08
N MET A 233 10.27 28.07 4.75
CA MET A 233 11.01 27.98 3.49
C MET A 233 10.33 27.02 2.52
N TRP A 234 9.95 25.81 2.97
CA TRP A 234 9.31 24.81 2.11
C TRP A 234 7.94 25.25 1.59
N SER A 235 7.15 25.94 2.41
CA SER A 235 5.84 26.48 2.00
C SER A 235 5.91 27.51 0.85
N GLN A 236 7.10 27.98 0.48
CA GLN A 236 7.28 28.95 -0.60
C GLN A 236 7.29 28.33 -2.00
N ILE A 237 7.57 27.04 -2.16
CA ILE A 237 7.70 26.41 -3.48
C ILE A 237 6.35 26.01 -4.09
N SER A 238 6.27 25.98 -5.43
CA SER A 238 5.06 25.61 -6.17
C SER A 238 4.55 24.23 -5.79
N ALA A 239 5.42 23.23 -5.67
CA ALA A 239 5.03 21.86 -5.30
C ALA A 239 4.24 21.81 -3.99
N VAL A 240 4.68 22.51 -2.93
CA VAL A 240 3.97 22.54 -1.64
C VAL A 240 2.67 23.34 -1.74
N LYS A 241 2.69 24.50 -2.41
CA LYS A 241 1.50 25.36 -2.60
C LYS A 241 0.38 24.70 -3.40
N THR A 242 0.75 23.85 -4.36
CA THR A 242 -0.17 23.16 -5.27
C THR A 242 -0.40 21.70 -4.87
N ASP A 243 0.09 21.30 -3.70
CA ASP A 243 -0.07 19.96 -3.14
C ASP A 243 0.46 18.84 -4.06
N ASN A 244 1.54 19.11 -4.78
CA ASN A 244 2.26 18.17 -5.64
C ASN A 244 3.54 17.68 -4.93
N VAL A 245 3.39 17.30 -3.66
CA VAL A 245 4.42 16.63 -2.88
C VAL A 245 4.04 15.16 -2.76
N PHE A 246 4.96 14.27 -3.12
CA PHE A 246 4.77 12.82 -3.01
C PHE A 246 5.84 12.23 -2.09
N ILE A 247 5.40 11.54 -1.05
CA ILE A 247 6.22 10.80 -0.11
C ILE A 247 6.19 9.34 -0.53
N LEU A 248 7.36 8.78 -0.81
CA LEU A 248 7.52 7.38 -1.14
C LEU A 248 7.97 6.61 0.11
N GLU A 249 7.23 5.58 0.45
CA GLU A 249 7.45 4.70 1.60
C GLU A 249 7.73 3.27 1.12
N ASP A 250 8.19 2.42 2.04
CA ASP A 250 8.38 0.98 1.82
C ASP A 250 9.04 0.62 0.47
N GLN A 251 8.36 -0.14 -0.40
CA GLN A 251 8.89 -0.51 -1.73
C GLN A 251 8.86 0.64 -2.72
N ALA A 252 7.93 1.59 -2.63
CA ALA A 252 7.92 2.77 -3.51
C ALA A 252 9.18 3.62 -3.29
N ALA A 253 9.63 3.77 -2.04
CA ALA A 253 10.86 4.48 -1.71
C ALA A 253 12.10 3.87 -2.39
N ASN A 254 12.05 2.58 -2.71
CA ASN A 254 13.14 1.86 -3.34
C ASN A 254 13.19 2.06 -4.87
N LEU A 255 12.10 2.49 -5.50
CA LEU A 255 12.01 2.66 -6.96
C LEU A 255 13.02 3.67 -7.52
N LEU A 256 13.15 4.81 -6.85
CA LEU A 256 14.08 5.87 -7.26
C LEU A 256 15.51 5.63 -6.74
N ASN A 257 15.69 4.71 -5.80
CA ASN A 257 16.96 4.46 -5.11
C ASN A 257 17.70 3.19 -5.57
N ARG A 258 17.11 2.42 -6.49
CA ARG A 258 17.70 1.16 -6.98
C ARG A 258 17.70 1.12 -8.51
N ALA A 259 18.89 1.08 -9.09
CA ALA A 259 19.10 0.89 -10.54
C ALA A 259 18.87 -0.58 -10.97
N GLY A 260 17.66 -1.11 -10.71
CA GLY A 260 17.23 -2.47 -11.02
C GLY A 260 16.08 -2.54 -12.04
N PRO A 261 15.48 -3.71 -12.26
CA PRO A 261 14.38 -3.88 -13.22
C PRO A 261 13.16 -2.96 -12.97
N ARG A 262 12.91 -2.58 -11.71
CA ARG A 262 11.79 -1.70 -11.33
C ARG A 262 11.95 -0.23 -11.72
N VAL A 263 13.02 0.16 -12.42
CA VAL A 263 13.13 1.53 -12.97
C VAL A 263 11.99 1.85 -13.96
N VAL A 264 11.38 0.86 -14.59
CA VAL A 264 10.18 1.07 -15.43
C VAL A 264 8.98 1.46 -14.57
N ASP A 265 8.78 0.80 -13.45
CA ASP A 265 7.73 1.15 -12.49
C ASP A 265 7.90 2.59 -12.00
N ALA A 266 9.14 2.99 -11.70
CA ALA A 266 9.47 4.35 -11.33
C ALA A 266 9.13 5.38 -12.43
N ILE A 267 9.43 5.07 -13.70
CA ILE A 267 9.10 5.93 -14.86
C ILE A 267 7.59 6.14 -14.99
N GLU A 268 6.82 5.06 -14.87
CA GLU A 268 5.36 5.11 -14.92
C GLU A 268 4.81 5.93 -13.76
N LEU A 269 5.29 5.70 -12.54
CA LEU A 269 4.88 6.46 -11.36
C LEU A 269 5.20 7.95 -11.48
N LEU A 270 6.40 8.31 -11.96
CA LEU A 270 6.79 9.70 -12.22
C LEU A 270 5.90 10.36 -13.29
N ALA A 271 5.53 9.62 -14.34
CA ALA A 271 4.58 10.11 -15.34
C ALA A 271 3.20 10.39 -14.72
N CYS A 272 2.73 9.53 -13.81
CA CYS A 272 1.49 9.71 -13.08
C CYS A 272 1.52 10.94 -12.15
N MET A 273 2.64 11.17 -11.45
CA MET A 273 2.84 12.35 -10.59
C MET A 273 2.85 13.66 -11.39
N MET A 274 3.50 13.66 -12.56
CA MET A 274 3.64 14.88 -13.36
C MET A 274 2.41 15.16 -14.23
N TYR A 275 1.79 14.13 -14.80
CA TYR A 275 0.71 14.26 -15.78
C TYR A 275 -0.51 13.38 -15.43
N PRO A 276 -1.12 13.56 -14.24
CA PRO A 276 -2.23 12.72 -13.78
C PRO A 276 -3.42 12.71 -14.75
N ASP A 277 -3.72 13.84 -15.42
CA ASP A 277 -4.80 13.94 -16.40
C ASP A 277 -4.55 13.09 -17.67
N ILE A 278 -3.29 13.02 -18.12
CA ILE A 278 -2.91 12.22 -19.30
C ILE A 278 -2.85 10.75 -18.94
N MET A 279 -2.34 10.46 -17.74
CA MET A 279 -2.24 9.11 -17.20
C MET A 279 -3.59 8.57 -16.70
N ASN A 280 -4.60 9.43 -16.59
CA ASN A 280 -5.93 9.13 -16.08
C ASN A 280 -5.89 8.42 -14.72
N VAL A 281 -5.06 8.95 -13.82
CA VAL A 281 -4.87 8.39 -12.47
C VAL A 281 -4.66 9.52 -11.47
N THR A 282 -5.18 9.33 -10.26
CA THR A 282 -4.90 10.21 -9.12
C THR A 282 -4.10 9.40 -8.10
N LEU A 283 -2.94 9.92 -7.74
CA LEU A 283 -2.05 9.26 -6.77
C LEU A 283 -2.29 9.81 -5.36
N PRO A 284 -2.30 8.96 -4.33
CA PRO A 284 -2.16 9.42 -2.96
C PRO A 284 -0.81 10.12 -2.77
N LYS A 285 -0.72 11.01 -1.77
CA LYS A 285 0.52 11.75 -1.50
C LYS A 285 1.56 10.87 -0.83
N ASN A 286 1.13 10.00 0.09
CA ASN A 286 1.95 8.93 0.63
C ASN A 286 1.74 7.69 -0.23
N LEU A 287 2.81 7.12 -0.77
CA LEU A 287 2.80 5.96 -1.64
C LEU A 287 3.72 4.91 -1.02
N GLY A 288 3.14 3.83 -0.49
CA GLY A 288 3.84 2.63 -0.06
C GLY A 288 3.84 1.56 -1.15
N ASP A 289 3.75 0.29 -0.76
CA ASP A 289 3.79 -0.87 -1.65
C ASP A 289 2.65 -0.89 -2.69
N GLU A 290 1.54 -0.21 -2.41
CA GLU A 290 0.39 -0.06 -3.29
C GLU A 290 0.69 0.74 -4.56
N TYR A 291 1.88 1.35 -4.70
CA TYR A 291 2.28 2.08 -5.91
C TYR A 291 2.04 1.27 -7.19
N ALA A 292 2.25 -0.06 -7.11
CA ALA A 292 2.17 -0.99 -8.24
C ALA A 292 0.79 -1.00 -8.90
N ILE A 293 -0.25 -0.61 -8.16
CA ILE A 293 -1.64 -0.60 -8.62
C ILE A 293 -1.89 0.58 -9.57
N TYR A 294 -1.25 1.71 -9.32
CA TYR A 294 -1.38 2.91 -10.15
C TYR A 294 -0.56 2.85 -11.43
N LEU A 295 0.31 1.85 -11.54
CA LEU A 295 1.13 1.66 -12.71
C LEU A 295 0.27 1.20 -13.89
N ASP A 296 0.54 1.85 -15.01
CA ASP A 296 -0.04 1.54 -16.30
C ASP A 296 0.56 0.24 -16.84
N THR A 297 0.15 -0.88 -16.26
CA THR A 297 0.55 -2.21 -16.76
C THR A 297 -0.16 -2.54 -18.06
N SER A 298 -0.47 -1.58 -18.95
CA SER A 298 -1.20 -1.79 -20.21
C SER A 298 -0.41 -2.63 -21.23
N TYR A 299 0.02 -3.84 -20.85
CA TYR A 299 -0.73 -5.00 -21.31
C TYR A 299 -2.17 -4.82 -20.86
N GLU A 300 -3.10 -4.61 -21.78
CA GLU A 300 -4.51 -4.73 -21.44
C GLU A 300 -4.68 -6.07 -20.72
N ALA A 301 -4.77 -6.04 -19.39
CA ALA A 301 -5.26 -7.16 -18.63
C ALA A 301 -6.73 -7.19 -19.01
N GLU A 302 -7.05 -7.75 -20.17
CA GLU A 302 -8.42 -8.04 -20.51
C GLU A 302 -8.97 -8.84 -19.35
N ASP A 303 -10.10 -8.40 -18.82
CA ASP A 303 -10.91 -9.28 -17.99
C ASP A 303 -11.01 -10.63 -18.71
N ASN A 304 -10.96 -11.72 -17.94
CA ASN A 304 -10.89 -13.11 -18.35
C ASN A 304 -9.49 -13.69 -18.60
N ASN A 305 -8.41 -12.92 -18.41
CA ASN A 305 -7.07 -13.49 -18.30
C ASN A 305 -6.74 -13.85 -16.84
N ILE A 306 -6.45 -15.12 -16.56
CA ILE A 306 -6.17 -15.61 -15.21
C ILE A 306 -4.72 -16.05 -15.15
N PRO A 307 -3.92 -15.52 -14.22
CA PRO A 307 -2.56 -15.99 -14.05
C PRO A 307 -2.54 -17.45 -13.59
N ALA A 308 -1.53 -18.21 -14.02
CA ALA A 308 -1.37 -19.61 -13.61
C ALA A 308 -1.31 -19.78 -12.07
N SER A 309 -0.90 -18.73 -11.37
CA SER A 309 -0.96 -18.62 -9.92
C SER A 309 -1.00 -17.17 -9.45
N VAL A 310 -1.55 -16.94 -8.26
CA VAL A 310 -1.46 -15.69 -7.50
C VAL A 310 -0.71 -15.91 -6.19
N VAL A 311 -0.13 -14.87 -5.61
CA VAL A 311 0.38 -14.89 -4.23
C VAL A 311 -0.69 -14.22 -3.38
N ASP A 312 -1.24 -14.95 -2.41
CA ASP A 312 -2.28 -14.43 -1.53
C ASP A 312 -1.70 -13.54 -0.41
N GLY A 313 -2.57 -12.91 0.38
CA GLY A 313 -2.19 -11.92 1.40
C GLY A 313 -1.38 -12.46 2.59
N ILE A 314 -1.15 -13.78 2.65
CA ILE A 314 -0.24 -14.42 3.62
C ILE A 314 1.05 -14.94 2.95
N GLY A 315 1.30 -14.54 1.70
CA GLY A 315 2.50 -14.89 0.94
C GLY A 315 2.48 -16.29 0.33
N ARG A 316 1.31 -16.95 0.25
CA ARG A 316 1.20 -18.31 -0.31
C ARG A 316 0.84 -18.27 -1.78
N THR A 317 1.59 -19.01 -2.59
CA THR A 317 1.26 -19.21 -4.01
C THR A 317 0.07 -20.14 -4.19
N VAL A 318 -1.01 -19.63 -4.78
CA VAL A 318 -2.25 -20.36 -5.08
C VAL A 318 -2.40 -20.53 -6.59
N LYS A 319 -2.55 -21.79 -7.05
CA LYS A 319 -2.75 -22.11 -8.47
C LYS A 319 -4.21 -22.07 -8.87
N LEU A 320 -4.50 -21.37 -9.97
CA LEU A 320 -5.83 -21.16 -10.50
C LEU A 320 -5.90 -21.80 -11.89
N ASP A 321 -6.80 -22.77 -12.04
CA ASP A 321 -6.91 -23.54 -13.30
C ASP A 321 -7.85 -22.86 -14.31
N SER A 322 -8.81 -22.08 -13.80
CA SER A 322 -9.82 -21.35 -14.56
C SER A 322 -10.51 -20.31 -13.68
N GLN A 323 -11.37 -19.49 -14.27
CA GLN A 323 -12.17 -18.51 -13.52
C GLN A 323 -13.12 -19.21 -12.56
N PRO A 324 -13.08 -18.91 -11.26
CA PRO A 324 -14.05 -19.44 -10.32
C PRO A 324 -15.47 -19.02 -10.72
N SER A 325 -16.39 -19.97 -10.82
CA SER A 325 -17.81 -19.76 -11.15
C SER A 325 -18.72 -19.95 -9.94
N ARG A 326 -18.24 -20.59 -8.88
CA ARG A 326 -18.91 -20.76 -7.59
C ARG A 326 -18.00 -20.30 -6.46
N ILE A 327 -18.28 -19.11 -5.93
CA ILE A 327 -17.46 -18.43 -4.94
C ILE A 327 -18.18 -18.47 -3.59
N VAL A 328 -17.44 -18.83 -2.54
CA VAL A 328 -17.85 -18.59 -1.15
C VAL A 328 -16.97 -17.49 -0.59
N SER A 329 -17.58 -16.45 -0.03
CA SER A 329 -16.89 -15.38 0.68
C SER A 329 -17.20 -15.48 2.18
N THR A 330 -16.20 -15.28 3.04
CA THR A 330 -16.36 -15.44 4.50
C THR A 330 -16.45 -14.13 5.27
N SER A 331 -16.46 -12.99 4.58
CA SER A 331 -16.65 -11.66 5.19
C SER A 331 -17.45 -10.72 4.31
N ASP A 332 -17.98 -9.68 4.94
CA ASP A 332 -18.65 -8.56 4.29
C ASP A 332 -17.71 -7.79 3.35
N THR A 333 -16.47 -7.54 3.79
CA THR A 333 -15.44 -6.89 2.99
C THR A 333 -15.17 -7.65 1.69
N THR A 334 -14.90 -8.95 1.78
CA THR A 334 -14.56 -9.76 0.60
C THR A 334 -15.76 -9.94 -0.33
N THR A 335 -16.97 -10.03 0.23
CA THR A 335 -18.23 -10.04 -0.54
C THR A 335 -18.35 -8.75 -1.36
N ALA A 336 -18.18 -7.58 -0.72
CA ALA A 336 -18.27 -6.29 -1.40
C ALA A 336 -17.24 -6.14 -2.53
N MET A 337 -16.01 -6.62 -2.33
CA MET A 337 -14.97 -6.62 -3.37
C MET A 337 -15.36 -7.47 -4.58
N VAL A 338 -15.87 -8.69 -4.39
CA VAL A 338 -16.34 -9.56 -5.48
C VAL A 338 -17.46 -8.90 -6.29
N TYR A 339 -18.37 -8.19 -5.61
CA TYR A 339 -19.43 -7.41 -6.25
C TYR A 339 -18.88 -6.25 -7.08
N ALA A 340 -17.93 -5.49 -6.54
CA ALA A 340 -17.29 -4.39 -7.27
C ALA A 340 -16.52 -4.86 -8.51
N LEU A 341 -16.03 -6.10 -8.51
CA LEU A 341 -15.41 -6.74 -9.67
C LEU A 341 -16.43 -7.30 -10.69
N GLY A 342 -17.73 -7.14 -10.44
CA GLY A 342 -18.80 -7.58 -11.33
C GLY A 342 -19.05 -9.09 -11.32
N LEU A 343 -18.73 -9.77 -10.22
CA LEU A 343 -18.84 -11.23 -10.07
C LEU A 343 -19.82 -11.65 -8.96
N GLY A 344 -20.73 -10.76 -8.56
CA GLY A 344 -21.76 -11.07 -7.54
C GLY A 344 -22.62 -12.27 -7.89
N ASP A 345 -22.91 -12.48 -9.19
CA ASP A 345 -23.67 -13.64 -9.70
C ASP A 345 -22.95 -15.00 -9.49
N LYS A 346 -21.67 -14.99 -9.13
CA LYS A 346 -20.88 -16.19 -8.84
C LYS A 346 -20.90 -16.57 -7.36
N ILE A 347 -21.43 -15.71 -6.48
CA ILE A 347 -21.49 -15.99 -5.04
C ILE A 347 -22.57 -17.04 -4.76
N VAL A 348 -22.18 -18.08 -4.03
CA VAL A 348 -23.07 -19.16 -3.60
C VAL A 348 -23.14 -19.30 -2.08
N GLY A 349 -22.24 -18.62 -1.35
CA GLY A 349 -22.29 -18.56 0.10
C GLY A 349 -21.56 -17.35 0.68
N VAL A 350 -22.10 -16.83 1.79
CA VAL A 350 -21.66 -15.64 2.52
C VAL A 350 -21.69 -15.87 4.03
N ASN A 351 -21.01 -15.03 4.82
CA ASN A 351 -21.07 -15.12 6.27
C ASN A 351 -22.44 -14.71 6.85
N SER A 352 -22.73 -15.12 8.10
CA SER A 352 -23.98 -14.80 8.81
C SER A 352 -23.98 -13.44 9.51
N ASP A 353 -22.82 -12.82 9.70
CA ASP A 353 -22.63 -11.82 10.76
C ASP A 353 -22.63 -10.36 10.28
N GLY A 354 -22.59 -10.09 8.97
CA GLY A 354 -22.29 -8.74 8.52
C GLY A 354 -23.46 -7.75 8.57
N ASN A 355 -23.04 -6.48 8.51
CA ASN A 355 -23.85 -5.28 8.42
C ASN A 355 -23.46 -4.58 7.10
N TYR A 356 -24.03 -5.03 5.97
CA TYR A 356 -23.43 -4.85 4.64
C TYR A 356 -24.14 -3.80 3.76
N ASP A 357 -24.01 -2.49 4.03
CA ASP A 357 -24.28 -1.52 2.94
C ASP A 357 -23.10 -1.57 1.93
N VAL A 358 -23.38 -1.52 0.64
CA VAL A 358 -22.38 -1.29 -0.42
C VAL A 358 -22.48 0.19 -0.81
N PRO A 359 -21.39 0.90 -1.17
CA PRO A 359 -21.44 2.34 -1.40
C PRO A 359 -22.54 2.74 -2.38
N SER A 360 -23.45 3.63 -1.96
CA SER A 360 -24.60 4.03 -2.77
C SER A 360 -24.22 4.96 -3.94
N THR A 361 -23.03 5.55 -3.88
CA THR A 361 -22.62 6.65 -4.78
C THR A 361 -21.53 6.28 -5.78
N VAL A 362 -20.78 5.18 -5.58
CA VAL A 362 -19.58 4.92 -6.40
C VAL A 362 -19.83 3.93 -7.55
N TYR A 363 -20.84 3.05 -7.49
CA TYR A 363 -20.97 1.96 -8.48
C TYR A 363 -22.37 1.71 -9.06
N GLY A 364 -23.34 2.60 -8.84
CA GLY A 364 -24.70 2.45 -9.40
C GLY A 364 -25.50 1.26 -8.85
N LEU A 365 -25.06 0.69 -7.73
CA LEU A 365 -25.76 -0.36 -6.99
C LEU A 365 -26.73 0.29 -5.99
N THR A 366 -28.03 0.09 -6.18
CA THR A 366 -29.05 0.42 -5.17
C THR A 366 -28.98 -0.60 -4.04
N THR A 367 -28.69 -0.15 -2.83
CA THR A 367 -28.78 -0.97 -1.62
C THR A 367 -30.03 -0.61 -0.82
N THR A 368 -30.62 -1.62 -0.18
CA THR A 368 -31.67 -1.45 0.84
C THR A 368 -31.23 -2.24 2.07
N GLY A 369 -30.39 -1.62 2.89
CA GLY A 369 -29.80 -2.24 4.07
C GLY A 369 -28.66 -3.21 3.76
N ASN A 370 -28.45 -4.13 4.71
CA ASN A 370 -27.23 -4.89 4.97
C ASN A 370 -26.77 -5.91 3.91
N PHE A 371 -27.11 -5.83 2.63
CA PHE A 371 -26.47 -6.64 1.57
C PHE A 371 -26.77 -5.96 0.23
N PRO A 372 -25.94 -6.14 -0.83
CA PRO A 372 -26.47 -5.86 -2.17
C PRO A 372 -27.75 -6.69 -2.33
N GLN A 373 -28.81 -6.07 -2.87
CA GLN A 373 -30.18 -6.58 -2.72
C GLN A 373 -30.35 -8.01 -3.23
N ASP A 374 -29.55 -8.40 -4.21
CA ASP A 374 -29.50 -9.75 -4.76
C ASP A 374 -28.94 -10.80 -3.78
N VAL A 375 -28.05 -10.45 -2.84
CA VAL A 375 -27.65 -11.35 -1.75
C VAL A 375 -28.77 -11.50 -0.73
N VAL A 376 -29.48 -10.43 -0.39
CA VAL A 376 -30.67 -10.52 0.49
C VAL A 376 -31.70 -11.46 -0.12
N ASP A 377 -32.02 -11.22 -1.39
CA ASP A 377 -32.99 -12.01 -2.14
C ASP A 377 -32.51 -13.46 -2.27
N GLY A 378 -31.21 -13.67 -2.51
CA GLY A 378 -30.61 -14.98 -2.63
C GLY A 378 -30.57 -15.78 -1.32
N LEU A 379 -30.37 -15.11 -0.19
CA LEU A 379 -30.51 -15.74 1.14
C LEU A 379 -31.97 -16.08 1.44
N ALA A 380 -32.91 -15.23 1.02
CA ALA A 380 -34.34 -15.44 1.24
C ALA A 380 -34.91 -16.57 0.37
N ASP A 381 -34.44 -16.71 -0.87
CA ASP A 381 -34.86 -17.76 -1.81
C ASP A 381 -34.01 -19.05 -1.76
N GLY A 382 -32.87 -18.99 -1.06
CA GLY A 382 -31.96 -20.12 -0.82
C GLY A 382 -30.96 -20.36 -1.95
N SER A 383 -30.85 -19.48 -2.95
CA SER A 383 -29.82 -19.53 -3.99
C SER A 383 -28.42 -19.16 -3.46
N ILE A 384 -28.35 -18.42 -2.36
CA ILE A 384 -27.14 -18.16 -1.56
C ILE A 384 -27.35 -18.74 -0.16
N GLN A 385 -26.32 -19.38 0.40
CA GLN A 385 -26.39 -19.94 1.76
C GLN A 385 -25.45 -19.23 2.74
N SER A 386 -25.90 -19.11 3.98
CA SER A 386 -25.01 -18.68 5.05
C SER A 386 -24.03 -19.80 5.43
N VAL A 387 -22.74 -19.48 5.46
CA VAL A 387 -21.66 -20.43 5.81
C VAL A 387 -21.15 -20.28 7.24
N GLY A 388 -21.90 -19.57 8.09
CA GLY A 388 -21.52 -19.27 9.47
C GLY A 388 -20.90 -17.89 9.63
N GLY A 389 -20.48 -17.58 10.85
CA GLY A 389 -19.97 -16.26 11.21
C GLY A 389 -18.52 -16.04 10.82
N THR A 390 -18.06 -14.78 10.82
CA THR A 390 -16.66 -14.41 10.47
C THR A 390 -15.64 -15.10 11.38
N TRP A 391 -16.02 -15.42 12.62
CA TRP A 391 -15.15 -16.09 13.59
C TRP A 391 -15.43 -17.59 13.71
N ARG A 392 -16.50 -18.08 13.08
CA ARG A 392 -17.03 -19.45 13.22
C ARG A 392 -17.75 -19.91 11.95
N GLN A 393 -16.97 -20.13 10.90
CA GLN A 393 -17.46 -20.73 9.67
C GLN A 393 -17.73 -22.22 9.83
N ASN A 394 -18.59 -22.75 8.97
CA ASN A 394 -18.94 -24.16 8.92
C ASN A 394 -18.37 -24.81 7.65
N ALA A 395 -17.28 -25.58 7.79
CA ALA A 395 -16.61 -26.21 6.67
C ALA A 395 -17.50 -27.22 5.93
N GLU A 396 -18.36 -27.95 6.63
CA GLU A 396 -19.29 -28.91 6.03
C GLU A 396 -20.34 -28.19 5.15
N THR A 397 -20.86 -27.05 5.62
CA THR A 397 -21.74 -26.19 4.83
C THR A 397 -21.01 -25.68 3.60
N ILE A 398 -19.79 -25.16 3.75
CA ILE A 398 -18.97 -24.68 2.63
C ILE A 398 -18.74 -25.80 1.62
N ALA A 399 -18.33 -26.99 2.08
CA ALA A 399 -18.11 -28.14 1.22
C ALA A 399 -19.40 -28.57 0.49
N GLY A 400 -20.55 -28.51 1.16
CA GLY A 400 -21.86 -28.81 0.58
C GLY A 400 -22.25 -27.86 -0.56
N LEU A 401 -21.70 -26.65 -0.61
CA LEU A 401 -21.92 -25.70 -1.71
C LEU A 401 -21.08 -26.01 -2.95
N ASN A 402 -20.11 -26.94 -2.87
CA ASN A 402 -19.19 -27.27 -3.96
C ASN A 402 -18.59 -26.02 -4.64
N PRO A 403 -17.85 -25.18 -3.88
CA PRO A 403 -17.22 -23.98 -4.42
C PRO A 403 -15.99 -24.32 -5.27
N ASP A 404 -15.73 -23.49 -6.28
CA ASP A 404 -14.47 -23.51 -7.04
C ASP A 404 -13.37 -22.79 -6.25
N LEU A 405 -13.76 -21.78 -5.46
CA LEU A 405 -12.87 -20.98 -4.64
C LEU A 405 -13.59 -20.48 -3.39
N VAL A 406 -12.90 -20.54 -2.25
CA VAL A 406 -13.28 -19.83 -1.02
C VAL A 406 -12.36 -18.62 -0.83
N ILE A 407 -12.94 -17.45 -0.57
CA ILE A 407 -12.20 -16.25 -0.23
C ILE A 407 -12.29 -16.07 1.28
N LEU A 408 -11.14 -16.20 1.95
CA LEU A 408 -10.98 -15.94 3.37
C LEU A 408 -10.44 -14.53 3.55
N ASP A 409 -11.08 -13.73 4.39
CA ASP A 409 -10.42 -12.54 4.93
C ASP A 409 -9.34 -12.93 5.94
N HIS A 410 -8.40 -12.01 6.19
CA HIS A 410 -7.28 -12.25 7.11
C HIS A 410 -7.74 -12.67 8.51
N ALA A 411 -8.83 -12.09 9.03
CA ALA A 411 -9.36 -12.47 10.34
C ALA A 411 -9.96 -13.89 10.32
N SER A 412 -10.79 -14.20 9.32
CA SER A 412 -11.28 -15.58 9.15
C SER A 412 -10.15 -16.59 9.09
N TYR A 413 -9.06 -16.31 8.37
CA TYR A 413 -7.89 -17.19 8.33
C TYR A 413 -7.23 -17.37 9.70
N MET A 414 -6.97 -16.27 10.40
CA MET A 414 -6.22 -16.26 11.66
C MET A 414 -6.95 -16.95 12.82
N TYR A 415 -8.28 -16.82 12.89
CA TYR A 415 -9.00 -17.09 14.15
C TYR A 415 -9.98 -18.26 14.11
N SER A 416 -10.37 -18.74 12.94
CA SER A 416 -11.40 -19.79 12.82
C SER A 416 -10.85 -21.22 12.74
N GLY A 417 -9.59 -21.39 12.30
CA GLY A 417 -9.04 -22.69 11.92
C GLY A 417 -9.67 -23.30 10.65
N ILE A 418 -10.47 -22.53 9.90
CA ILE A 418 -11.21 -22.99 8.73
C ILE A 418 -10.29 -23.47 7.60
N SER A 419 -9.09 -22.90 7.47
CA SER A 419 -8.14 -23.22 6.39
C SER A 419 -7.70 -24.68 6.37
N ASP A 420 -7.47 -25.28 7.54
CA ASP A 420 -7.08 -26.68 7.67
C ASP A 420 -8.23 -27.60 7.27
N GLN A 421 -9.45 -27.22 7.64
CA GLN A 421 -10.66 -27.95 7.29
C GLN A 421 -10.92 -27.90 5.78
N LEU A 422 -10.85 -26.72 5.16
CA LEU A 422 -10.97 -26.55 3.71
C LEU A 422 -9.92 -27.39 2.96
N SER A 423 -8.68 -27.37 3.45
CA SER A 423 -7.59 -28.19 2.89
C SER A 423 -7.88 -29.69 3.00
N ALA A 424 -8.43 -30.15 4.13
CA ALA A 424 -8.85 -31.54 4.31
C ALA A 424 -9.99 -31.96 3.37
N PHE A 425 -10.87 -31.02 3.01
CA PHE A 425 -11.90 -31.22 1.98
C PHE A 425 -11.37 -31.07 0.54
N GLY A 426 -10.11 -30.68 0.36
CA GLY A 426 -9.54 -30.41 -0.97
C GLY A 426 -10.10 -29.15 -1.64
N ILE A 427 -10.67 -28.24 -0.85
CA ILE A 427 -11.27 -26.99 -1.33
C ILE A 427 -10.17 -25.94 -1.47
N LYS A 428 -10.08 -25.32 -2.65
CA LYS A 428 -9.15 -24.22 -2.88
C LYS A 428 -9.63 -22.96 -2.17
N TYR A 429 -8.69 -22.23 -1.59
CA TYR A 429 -8.98 -20.94 -0.97
C TYR A 429 -7.84 -19.95 -1.18
N ILE A 430 -8.19 -18.67 -1.21
CA ILE A 430 -7.25 -17.54 -1.13
C ILE A 430 -7.51 -16.78 0.18
N VAL A 431 -6.47 -16.13 0.70
CA VAL A 431 -6.54 -15.31 1.91
C VAL A 431 -6.23 -13.87 1.53
N THR A 432 -7.08 -12.91 1.88
CA THR A 432 -6.73 -11.48 1.74
C THR A 432 -5.71 -11.08 2.81
N GLY A 433 -4.93 -10.03 2.55
CA GLY A 433 -4.02 -9.45 3.54
C GLY A 433 -4.80 -8.78 4.67
N ASP A 434 -4.09 -8.27 5.68
CA ASP A 434 -4.73 -7.36 6.63
C ASP A 434 -5.35 -6.16 5.90
N GLU A 435 -6.29 -5.47 6.54
CA GLU A 435 -7.05 -4.38 5.93
C GLU A 435 -6.85 -3.10 6.76
N LEU A 436 -5.62 -2.86 7.22
CA LEU A 436 -5.32 -1.78 8.17
C LEU A 436 -5.18 -0.42 7.50
N THR A 437 -4.73 -0.38 6.24
CA THR A 437 -4.49 0.86 5.50
C THR A 437 -5.25 0.88 4.18
N LEU A 438 -5.40 2.06 3.59
CA LEU A 438 -5.94 2.23 2.25
C LEU A 438 -5.15 1.41 1.20
N GLY A 439 -3.83 1.38 1.33
CA GLY A 439 -2.96 0.58 0.46
C GLY A 439 -3.24 -0.92 0.56
N ASN A 440 -3.46 -1.43 1.78
CA ASN A 440 -3.82 -2.85 1.96
C ASN A 440 -5.18 -3.19 1.34
N ILE A 441 -6.17 -2.29 1.45
CA ILE A 441 -7.47 -2.46 0.80
C ILE A 441 -7.31 -2.52 -0.72
N TYR A 442 -6.50 -1.64 -1.30
CA TYR A 442 -6.19 -1.67 -2.74
C TYR A 442 -5.49 -2.97 -3.15
N ASN A 443 -4.50 -3.42 -2.38
CA ASN A 443 -3.82 -4.70 -2.62
C ASN A 443 -4.80 -5.88 -2.59
N ASN A 444 -5.75 -5.90 -1.66
CA ASN A 444 -6.78 -6.93 -1.57
C ASN A 444 -7.73 -6.91 -2.79
N ILE A 445 -8.15 -5.72 -3.24
CA ILE A 445 -8.97 -5.58 -4.45
C ILE A 445 -8.20 -6.09 -5.67
N GLN A 446 -6.92 -5.74 -5.80
CA GLN A 446 -6.08 -6.20 -6.92
C GLN A 446 -5.84 -7.71 -6.88
N LEU A 447 -5.54 -8.28 -5.71
CA LEU A 447 -5.40 -9.72 -5.51
C LEU A 447 -6.66 -10.47 -5.97
N LEU A 448 -7.85 -10.01 -5.54
CA LEU A 448 -9.11 -10.61 -5.96
C LEU A 448 -9.36 -10.38 -7.46
N GLY A 449 -9.00 -9.22 -7.99
CA GLY A 449 -8.99 -8.94 -9.43
C GLY A 449 -8.21 -9.99 -10.20
N ASP A 450 -6.95 -10.21 -9.84
CA ASP A 450 -6.08 -11.18 -10.52
C ASP A 450 -6.59 -12.61 -10.34
N ALA A 451 -6.98 -12.98 -9.11
CA ALA A 451 -7.47 -14.33 -8.81
C ALA A 451 -8.78 -14.68 -9.51
N LEU A 452 -9.59 -13.68 -9.83
CA LEU A 452 -10.90 -13.86 -10.45
C LEU A 452 -10.92 -13.48 -11.93
N GLY A 453 -9.77 -13.17 -12.54
CA GLY A 453 -9.68 -12.76 -13.95
C GLY A 453 -10.38 -11.43 -14.23
N LYS A 454 -10.27 -10.49 -13.29
CA LYS A 454 -10.90 -9.17 -13.25
C LYS A 454 -9.88 -8.06 -12.95
N SER A 455 -8.63 -8.24 -13.38
CA SER A 455 -7.54 -7.30 -13.08
C SER A 455 -7.81 -5.88 -13.60
N ALA A 456 -8.38 -5.69 -14.80
CA ALA A 456 -8.75 -4.36 -15.28
C ALA A 456 -9.91 -3.76 -14.48
N SER A 457 -10.92 -4.56 -14.16
CA SER A 457 -12.02 -4.14 -13.28
C SER A 457 -11.51 -3.72 -11.90
N ALA A 458 -10.55 -4.45 -11.30
CA ALA A 458 -9.93 -4.11 -10.03
C ALA A 458 -9.21 -2.76 -10.06
N LYS A 459 -8.37 -2.53 -11.09
CA LYS A 459 -7.69 -1.23 -11.28
C LYS A 459 -8.67 -0.07 -11.41
N LYS A 460 -9.77 -0.29 -12.14
CA LYS A 460 -10.83 0.71 -12.27
C LYS A 460 -11.47 1.03 -10.92
N VAL A 461 -11.86 0.01 -10.16
CA VAL A 461 -12.42 0.17 -8.81
C VAL A 461 -11.48 0.97 -7.92
N ILE A 462 -10.19 0.62 -7.89
CA ILE A 462 -9.18 1.29 -7.08
C ILE A 462 -8.98 2.74 -7.51
N SER A 463 -8.92 3.00 -8.82
CA SER A 463 -8.80 4.36 -9.35
C SER A 463 -10.00 5.24 -8.99
N GLU A 464 -11.22 4.70 -9.06
CA GLU A 464 -12.45 5.43 -8.69
C GLU A 464 -12.47 5.73 -7.19
N MET A 465 -12.11 4.76 -6.34
CA MET A 465 -11.96 4.97 -4.89
C MET A 465 -10.94 6.06 -4.57
N GLY A 466 -9.76 6.01 -5.19
CA GLY A 466 -8.70 6.99 -4.97
C GLY A 466 -9.11 8.40 -5.36
N ALA A 467 -9.81 8.56 -6.49
CA ALA A 467 -10.33 9.86 -6.91
C ALA A 467 -11.39 10.42 -5.94
N SER A 468 -12.29 9.57 -5.42
CA SER A 468 -13.29 9.99 -4.44
C SER A 468 -12.68 10.39 -3.10
N ILE A 469 -11.69 9.64 -2.61
CA ILE A 469 -10.95 9.98 -1.38
C ILE A 469 -10.19 11.30 -1.58
N GLN A 470 -9.51 11.48 -2.71
CA GLN A 470 -8.78 12.72 -3.01
C GLN A 470 -9.71 13.93 -3.06
N THR A 471 -10.93 13.77 -3.58
CA THR A 471 -11.94 14.85 -3.57
C THR A 471 -12.25 15.30 -2.14
N THR A 472 -12.31 14.36 -1.19
CA THR A 472 -12.50 14.67 0.23
C THR A 472 -11.28 15.37 0.81
N VAL A 473 -10.08 14.84 0.60
CA VAL A 473 -8.82 15.43 1.07
C VAL A 473 -8.61 16.84 0.53
N ASP A 474 -8.94 17.08 -0.75
CA ASP A 474 -8.85 18.40 -1.38
C ASP A 474 -9.82 19.41 -0.75
N LYS A 475 -11.00 18.95 -0.31
CA LYS A 475 -12.01 19.81 0.30
C LYS A 475 -11.56 20.36 1.64
N ILE A 476 -10.82 19.58 2.43
CA ILE A 476 -10.25 20.00 3.72
C ILE A 476 -8.86 20.62 3.59
N ARG A 477 -8.40 20.89 2.36
CA ARG A 477 -7.11 21.55 2.14
C ARG A 477 -7.11 22.94 2.77
N GLY A 478 -6.26 23.13 3.79
CA GLY A 478 -6.13 24.38 4.55
C GLY A 478 -6.96 24.43 5.84
N ALA A 479 -7.66 23.34 6.18
CA ALA A 479 -8.20 23.15 7.52
C ALA A 479 -7.06 23.02 8.55
N SER A 480 -7.37 23.20 9.84
CA SER A 480 -6.37 23.07 10.90
C SER A 480 -5.94 21.61 11.07
N SER A 481 -4.63 21.34 11.03
CA SER A 481 -4.07 20.02 11.32
C SER A 481 -4.05 19.68 12.81
N ASP A 482 -4.37 20.65 13.68
CA ASP A 482 -4.24 20.49 15.14
C ASP A 482 -5.44 19.78 15.77
N VAL A 483 -6.44 19.39 14.96
CA VAL A 483 -7.65 18.70 15.44
C VAL A 483 -7.29 17.30 15.93
N THR A 484 -7.54 17.04 17.21
CA THR A 484 -7.32 15.74 17.84
C THR A 484 -8.61 14.94 18.01
N VAL A 485 -8.58 13.67 17.63
CA VAL A 485 -9.74 12.77 17.64
C VAL A 485 -9.47 11.58 18.56
N ALA A 486 -10.41 11.29 19.46
CA ALA A 486 -10.47 10.01 20.15
C ALA A 486 -11.66 9.19 19.63
N PHE A 487 -11.36 8.10 18.92
CA PHE A 487 -12.37 7.09 18.61
C PHE A 487 -12.46 6.10 19.76
N LEU A 488 -13.66 5.94 20.32
CA LEU A 488 -13.90 5.19 21.54
C LEU A 488 -14.96 4.12 21.37
N PHE A 489 -14.73 2.99 22.02
CA PHE A 489 -15.75 1.99 22.31
C PHE A 489 -16.03 1.97 23.82
N LEU A 490 -17.30 2.12 24.19
CA LEU A 490 -17.75 2.19 25.59
C LEU A 490 -18.09 0.79 26.14
N GLY A 491 -17.14 0.13 26.80
CA GLY A 491 -17.38 -1.12 27.51
C GLY A 491 -18.08 -0.92 28.85
N SER A 492 -18.68 -2.00 29.38
CA SER A 492 -19.40 -1.98 30.66
C SER A 492 -18.51 -1.74 31.90
N SER A 493 -17.19 -1.97 31.78
CA SER A 493 -16.22 -1.79 32.86
C SER A 493 -14.95 -1.05 32.46
N GLN A 494 -14.72 -0.79 31.17
CA GLN A 494 -13.54 -0.11 30.64
C GLN A 494 -13.82 0.48 29.26
N TYR A 495 -13.08 1.51 28.88
CA TYR A 495 -13.13 2.10 27.56
C TYR A 495 -12.06 1.49 26.67
N TYR A 496 -12.30 1.50 25.35
CA TYR A 496 -11.29 1.15 24.37
C TYR A 496 -11.08 2.30 23.40
N ALA A 497 -9.82 2.59 23.07
CA ALA A 497 -9.43 3.56 22.06
C ALA A 497 -8.66 2.88 20.91
N VAL A 498 -8.61 3.54 19.76
CA VAL A 498 -7.91 3.05 18.57
C VAL A 498 -6.46 3.52 18.53
N GLY A 499 -5.52 2.60 18.34
CA GLY A 499 -4.10 2.86 18.10
C GLY A 499 -3.71 2.86 16.63
N ASN A 500 -2.43 3.03 16.31
CA ASN A 500 -1.91 3.21 14.95
C ASN A 500 -1.96 1.98 14.02
N THR A 501 -2.21 0.79 14.55
CA THR A 501 -2.36 -0.42 13.72
C THR A 501 -3.84 -0.80 13.60
N THR A 502 -4.70 0.17 13.32
CA THR A 502 -6.15 -0.01 13.15
C THR A 502 -6.63 0.71 11.90
N PHE A 503 -7.65 0.16 11.22
CA PHE A 503 -8.28 0.81 10.07
C PHE A 503 -8.79 2.22 10.40
N VAL A 504 -9.40 2.39 11.57
CA VAL A 504 -9.94 3.67 12.05
C VAL A 504 -8.86 4.75 12.16
N HIS A 505 -7.63 4.37 12.51
CA HIS A 505 -6.51 5.32 12.52
C HIS A 505 -6.25 5.90 11.12
N SER A 506 -6.23 5.06 10.09
CA SER A 506 -6.08 5.53 8.71
C SER A 506 -7.22 6.45 8.27
N GLU A 507 -8.46 6.24 8.73
CA GLU A 507 -9.56 7.16 8.44
C GLU A 507 -9.40 8.52 9.11
N ILE A 508 -8.90 8.55 10.36
CA ILE A 508 -8.59 9.79 11.08
C ILE A 508 -7.50 10.58 10.33
N GLU A 509 -6.46 9.91 9.85
CA GLU A 509 -5.37 10.54 9.09
C GLU A 509 -5.84 11.05 7.72
N LEU A 510 -6.62 10.25 6.99
CA LEU A 510 -7.21 10.68 5.70
C LEU A 510 -8.16 11.86 5.86
N ALA A 511 -8.80 12.00 7.01
CA ALA A 511 -9.61 13.16 7.38
C ALA A 511 -8.80 14.36 7.87
N GLY A 512 -7.46 14.31 7.82
CA GLY A 512 -6.59 15.43 8.20
C GLY A 512 -6.62 15.76 9.69
N ALA A 513 -6.87 14.77 10.54
CA ALA A 513 -6.89 14.91 11.99
C ALA A 513 -5.83 14.01 12.65
N THR A 514 -5.50 14.29 13.91
CA THR A 514 -4.54 13.51 14.70
C THR A 514 -5.27 12.54 15.62
N ASN A 515 -4.91 11.25 15.58
CA ASN A 515 -5.42 10.27 16.53
C ASN A 515 -4.80 10.49 17.91
N ALA A 516 -5.63 10.83 18.92
CA ALA A 516 -5.21 11.10 20.28
C ALA A 516 -4.48 9.92 20.96
N PHE A 517 -4.69 8.69 20.46
CA PHE A 517 -4.03 7.48 20.94
C PHE A 517 -3.14 6.81 19.86
N GLY A 518 -2.82 7.53 18.78
CA GLY A 518 -2.03 7.01 17.65
C GLY A 518 -0.57 6.65 17.97
N ASN A 519 -0.07 6.98 19.16
CA ASN A 519 1.29 6.60 19.57
C ASN A 519 1.44 5.14 20.04
N GLN A 520 0.34 4.38 20.11
CA GLN A 520 0.30 3.00 20.57
C GLN A 520 -0.39 2.13 19.51
N SER A 521 -0.09 0.83 19.51
CA SER A 521 -0.61 -0.11 18.50
C SER A 521 -1.81 -0.90 18.99
N GLY A 522 -2.75 -1.17 18.06
CA GLY A 522 -3.93 -2.01 18.26
C GLY A 522 -5.09 -1.32 18.97
N TRP A 523 -6.03 -2.12 19.46
CA TRP A 523 -7.14 -1.66 20.30
C TRP A 523 -6.69 -1.57 21.75
N LEU A 524 -6.81 -0.38 22.34
CA LEU A 524 -6.20 -0.03 23.61
C LEU A 524 -7.26 0.02 24.70
N ALA A 525 -7.11 -0.76 25.76
CA ALA A 525 -7.91 -0.55 26.97
C ALA A 525 -7.43 0.73 27.67
N VAL A 526 -8.30 1.73 27.81
CA VAL A 526 -7.96 3.05 28.37
C VAL A 526 -8.87 3.40 29.56
N SER A 527 -8.32 4.13 30.53
CA SER A 527 -9.09 4.71 31.63
C SER A 527 -9.71 6.04 31.23
N LEU A 528 -10.72 6.50 31.98
CA LEU A 528 -11.27 7.84 31.79
C LEU A 528 -10.21 8.92 32.01
N GLU A 529 -9.35 8.75 33.00
CA GLU A 529 -8.25 9.66 33.28
C GLU A 529 -7.30 9.79 32.08
N ALA A 530 -7.01 8.68 31.37
CA ALA A 530 -6.19 8.73 30.17
C ALA A 530 -6.87 9.50 29.02
N ILE A 531 -8.20 9.39 28.90
CA ILE A 531 -8.98 10.17 27.92
C ILE A 531 -9.00 11.66 28.30
N VAL A 532 -9.12 11.98 29.60
CA VAL A 532 -9.02 13.36 30.11
C VAL A 532 -7.63 13.94 29.85
N ASP A 533 -6.57 13.17 30.10
CA ASP A 533 -5.19 13.60 29.87
C ASP A 533 -4.89 13.79 28.37
N ALA A 534 -5.46 12.95 27.50
CA ALA A 534 -5.39 13.12 26.06
C ALA A 534 -6.17 14.35 25.56
N ASN A 535 -7.24 14.73 26.27
CA ASN A 535 -8.07 15.91 26.04
C ASN A 535 -8.42 16.17 24.55
N PRO A 536 -9.06 15.22 23.87
CA PRO A 536 -9.34 15.35 22.44
C PRO A 536 -10.33 16.48 22.14
N ASP A 537 -10.18 17.09 20.96
CA ASP A 537 -11.11 18.10 20.42
C ASP A 537 -12.43 17.47 19.96
N ILE A 538 -12.37 16.20 19.54
CA ILE A 538 -13.50 15.43 19.03
C ILE A 538 -13.49 14.03 19.64
N ILE A 539 -14.67 13.57 20.07
CA ILE A 539 -14.90 12.18 20.45
C ILE A 539 -15.85 11.54 19.45
N ILE A 540 -15.47 10.40 18.90
CA ILE A 540 -16.34 9.56 18.06
C ILE A 540 -16.56 8.25 18.81
N ILE A 541 -17.80 7.85 18.99
CA ILE A 541 -18.17 6.67 19.78
C ILE A 541 -18.86 5.65 18.89
N ASP A 542 -18.32 4.45 18.85
CA ASP A 542 -19.07 3.26 18.45
C ASP A 542 -20.06 2.89 19.55
N ALA A 543 -21.35 3.08 19.27
CA ALA A 543 -22.39 2.93 20.26
C ALA A 543 -23.01 1.53 20.32
N GLU A 544 -22.63 0.62 19.42
CA GLU A 544 -23.25 -0.70 19.26
C GLU A 544 -22.35 -1.89 19.63
N MET A 545 -21.04 -1.70 19.76
CA MET A 545 -20.19 -2.75 20.37
C MET A 545 -20.46 -2.83 21.89
N GLY A 546 -20.17 -4.00 22.50
CA GLY A 546 -20.15 -4.17 23.96
C GLY A 546 -21.41 -4.68 24.66
N SER A 547 -21.23 -5.21 25.88
CA SER A 547 -22.32 -5.76 26.72
C SER A 547 -23.24 -4.70 27.34
N GLY A 548 -23.11 -3.44 26.91
CA GLY A 548 -23.80 -2.26 27.46
C GLY A 548 -24.35 -1.33 26.38
N SER A 549 -24.55 -1.82 25.15
CA SER A 549 -25.11 -1.08 24.01
C SER A 549 -26.22 -0.11 24.47
N THR A 550 -25.96 1.19 24.37
CA THR A 550 -26.91 2.22 24.76
C THR A 550 -27.72 2.62 23.56
N THR A 551 -29.04 2.52 23.63
CA THR A 551 -29.94 3.02 22.58
C THR A 551 -30.38 4.46 22.83
N ASP A 552 -29.98 5.05 23.97
CA ASP A 552 -30.25 6.44 24.33
C ASP A 552 -28.95 7.25 24.36
N TYR A 553 -28.49 7.59 23.15
CA TYR A 553 -27.26 8.36 22.91
C TYR A 553 -27.31 9.74 23.56
N ASN A 554 -28.49 10.38 23.59
CA ASN A 554 -28.67 11.69 24.20
C ASN A 554 -28.56 11.62 25.73
N ALA A 555 -29.14 10.60 26.36
CA ALA A 555 -28.94 10.36 27.79
C ALA A 555 -27.48 10.04 28.12
N THR A 556 -26.81 9.28 27.26
CA THR A 556 -25.38 8.96 27.40
C THR A 556 -24.54 10.23 27.37
N TYR A 557 -24.74 11.10 26.38
CA TYR A 557 -24.07 12.40 26.32
C TYR A 557 -24.41 13.29 27.51
N ALA A 558 -25.68 13.36 27.93
CA ALA A 558 -26.06 14.12 29.12
C ALA A 558 -25.36 13.61 30.40
N SER A 559 -25.11 12.30 30.49
CA SER A 559 -24.33 11.70 31.59
C SER A 559 -22.85 12.11 31.54
N MET A 560 -22.26 12.20 30.34
CA MET A 560 -20.89 12.72 30.17
C MET A 560 -20.78 14.19 30.59
N GLN A 561 -21.80 15.00 30.26
CA GLN A 561 -21.83 16.41 30.69
C GLN A 561 -21.99 16.57 32.22
N ALA A 562 -22.67 15.62 32.88
CA ALA A 562 -22.87 15.65 34.33
C ALA A 562 -21.71 15.03 35.12
N ASP A 563 -20.89 14.20 34.48
CA ASP A 563 -19.76 13.52 35.11
C ASP A 563 -18.57 14.48 35.34
N PRO A 564 -17.96 14.52 36.54
CA PRO A 564 -16.90 15.46 36.87
C PRO A 564 -15.61 15.31 36.06
N LEU A 565 -15.34 14.15 35.45
CA LEU A 565 -14.16 13.92 34.63
C LEU A 565 -14.48 14.14 33.16
N TRP A 566 -15.56 13.54 32.63
CA TRP A 566 -15.94 13.73 31.23
C TRP A 566 -16.18 15.20 30.87
N SER A 567 -16.81 15.97 31.76
CA SER A 567 -17.06 17.41 31.54
C SER A 567 -15.79 18.27 31.46
N GLN A 568 -14.61 17.71 31.76
CA GLN A 568 -13.32 18.40 31.62
C GLN A 568 -12.73 18.32 30.20
N ILE A 569 -13.19 17.37 29.38
CA ILE A 569 -12.67 17.15 28.03
C ILE A 569 -13.23 18.21 27.06
N GLU A 570 -12.38 18.80 26.21
CA GLU A 570 -12.77 19.84 25.25
C GLU A 570 -13.90 19.39 24.31
N ALA A 571 -13.83 18.18 23.75
CA ALA A 571 -14.91 17.61 22.95
C ALA A 571 -16.29 17.66 23.67
N VAL A 572 -16.34 17.32 24.97
CA VAL A 572 -17.59 17.32 25.75
C VAL A 572 -18.07 18.74 26.06
N LYS A 573 -17.14 19.67 26.36
CA LYS A 573 -17.48 21.08 26.60
C LYS A 573 -18.07 21.75 25.36
N ASN A 574 -17.48 21.48 24.20
CA ASN A 574 -17.83 22.10 22.93
C ASN A 574 -18.97 21.38 22.21
N GLY A 575 -19.30 20.17 22.65
CA GLY A 575 -20.39 19.36 22.09
C GLY A 575 -20.01 18.53 20.87
N ASN A 576 -18.72 18.35 20.62
CA ASN A 576 -18.13 17.59 19.52
C ASN A 576 -18.01 16.10 19.88
N VAL A 577 -19.11 15.50 20.30
CA VAL A 577 -19.20 14.08 20.67
C VAL A 577 -20.17 13.39 19.73
N TYR A 578 -19.68 12.59 18.78
CA TYR A 578 -20.50 11.91 17.77
C TYR A 578 -20.70 10.44 18.14
N PHE A 579 -21.91 9.93 17.93
CA PHE A 579 -22.26 8.52 18.12
C PHE A 579 -22.55 7.89 16.77
N LEU A 580 -21.82 6.83 16.43
CA LEU A 580 -22.04 6.04 15.23
C LEU A 580 -22.98 4.88 15.55
N SER A 581 -23.96 4.67 14.67
CA SER A 581 -24.92 3.58 14.75
C SER A 581 -25.26 3.02 13.37
N ASN A 582 -25.81 1.80 13.33
CA ASN A 582 -26.21 1.10 12.12
C ASN A 582 -25.10 1.12 11.04
N SER A 583 -25.38 1.62 9.84
CA SER A 583 -24.41 1.59 8.75
C SER A 583 -23.34 2.69 8.80
N ALA A 584 -23.57 3.79 9.51
CA ALA A 584 -22.51 4.79 9.75
C ALA A 584 -21.33 4.17 10.53
N ARG A 585 -21.64 3.30 11.49
CA ARG A 585 -20.64 2.50 12.21
C ARG A 585 -19.87 1.57 11.26
N ALA A 586 -20.58 0.81 10.43
CA ALA A 586 -19.96 -0.14 9.51
C ALA A 586 -19.01 0.55 8.51
N VAL A 587 -19.37 1.75 8.06
CA VAL A 587 -18.56 2.57 7.15
C VAL A 587 -17.27 3.07 7.81
N CYS A 588 -17.32 3.36 9.11
CA CYS A 588 -16.20 3.91 9.88
C CYS A 588 -15.29 2.88 10.56
N GLU A 589 -15.67 1.60 10.58
CA GLU A 589 -14.94 0.55 11.31
C GLU A 589 -14.53 -0.61 10.43
N ASN A 590 -15.32 -0.93 9.40
CA ASN A 590 -15.04 -2.08 8.55
C ASN A 590 -14.19 -1.63 7.37
N ALA A 591 -12.95 -2.09 7.39
CA ALA A 591 -12.03 -1.89 6.31
C ALA A 591 -12.57 -2.51 5.01
N SER A 592 -13.07 -1.66 4.12
CA SER A 592 -13.80 -2.09 2.93
C SER A 592 -13.78 -0.99 1.88
N LEU A 593 -14.45 -1.23 0.74
CA LEU A 593 -14.69 -0.21 -0.29
C LEU A 593 -15.37 1.06 0.27
N ARG A 594 -16.00 0.96 1.46
CA ARG A 594 -16.68 2.07 2.14
C ARG A 594 -15.75 3.06 2.83
N ILE A 595 -14.44 2.81 2.87
CA ILE A 595 -13.46 3.82 3.31
C ILE A 595 -13.64 5.16 2.59
N VAL A 596 -14.15 5.16 1.35
CA VAL A 596 -14.51 6.38 0.61
C VAL A 596 -15.55 7.22 1.36
N GLU A 597 -16.61 6.58 1.85
CA GLU A 597 -17.69 7.23 2.59
C GLU A 597 -17.27 7.55 4.03
N GLY A 598 -16.48 6.65 4.65
CA GLY A 598 -15.97 6.84 6.01
C GLY A 598 -14.99 8.00 6.09
N THR A 599 -14.05 8.11 5.15
CA THR A 599 -13.16 9.28 5.02
C THR A 599 -13.96 10.57 4.91
N ALA A 600 -15.01 10.60 4.09
CA ALA A 600 -15.88 11.77 3.96
C ALA A 600 -16.61 12.10 5.27
N LEU A 601 -17.12 11.10 5.97
CA LEU A 601 -17.83 11.28 7.23
C LEU A 601 -16.89 11.74 8.36
N PHE A 602 -15.71 11.14 8.49
CA PHE A 602 -14.66 11.58 9.41
C PHE A 602 -14.25 13.01 9.12
N SER A 603 -14.03 13.36 7.85
CA SER A 603 -13.68 14.71 7.44
C SER A 603 -14.75 15.74 7.82
N MET A 604 -16.04 15.41 7.71
CA MET A 604 -17.15 16.25 8.18
C MET A 604 -17.20 16.41 9.70
N MET A 605 -16.88 15.36 10.46
CA MET A 605 -16.79 15.43 11.92
C MET A 605 -15.58 16.26 12.36
N CYS A 606 -14.45 16.10 11.67
CA CYS A 606 -13.16 16.73 12.00
C CYS A 606 -13.11 18.22 11.64
N HIS A 607 -13.65 18.58 10.48
CA HIS A 607 -13.55 19.92 9.90
C HIS A 607 -14.92 20.44 9.48
N PRO A 608 -15.91 20.54 10.39
CA PRO A 608 -17.28 20.95 10.03
C PRO A 608 -17.33 22.32 9.34
N GLU A 609 -16.37 23.21 9.60
CA GLU A 609 -16.24 24.51 8.95
C GLU A 609 -15.95 24.44 7.44
N MET A 610 -15.45 23.29 6.95
CA MET A 610 -15.19 23.04 5.53
C MET A 610 -16.43 22.54 4.80
N TYR A 611 -17.55 22.33 5.51
CA TYR A 611 -18.79 21.79 4.98
C TYR A 611 -19.96 22.76 5.20
N ALA A 612 -20.94 22.71 4.30
CA ALA A 612 -22.14 23.55 4.37
C ALA A 612 -23.25 22.94 5.24
N THR A 613 -23.07 21.68 5.68
CA THR A 613 -24.09 20.88 6.36
C THR A 613 -23.55 20.39 7.70
N ASP A 614 -24.26 20.70 8.78
CA ASP A 614 -23.93 20.21 10.11
C ASP A 614 -24.34 18.73 10.26
N LEU A 615 -23.43 17.91 10.78
CA LEU A 615 -23.75 16.54 11.16
C LEU A 615 -24.56 16.50 12.45
N PRO A 616 -25.57 15.62 12.55
CA PRO A 616 -26.22 15.34 13.82
C PRO A 616 -25.23 14.66 14.78
N ARG A 617 -25.50 14.79 16.08
CA ARG A 617 -24.73 14.09 17.11
C ARG A 617 -24.77 12.57 16.96
N VAL A 618 -25.94 12.05 16.57
CA VAL A 618 -26.15 10.63 16.32
C VAL A 618 -26.17 10.45 14.81
N ILE A 619 -25.18 9.73 14.30
CA ILE A 619 -25.04 9.44 12.88
C ILE A 619 -25.48 7.99 12.69
N ASP A 620 -26.55 7.80 11.93
CA ASP A 620 -27.18 6.52 11.65
C ASP A 620 -27.10 6.20 10.14
N GLY A 621 -27.86 5.22 9.67
CA GLY A 621 -27.88 4.84 8.25
C GLY A 621 -28.39 5.92 7.29
N GLY A 622 -28.92 7.04 7.78
CA GLY A 622 -29.24 8.22 6.98
C GLY A 622 -28.03 9.07 6.61
N TYR A 623 -26.80 8.69 7.00
CA TYR A 623 -25.59 9.50 6.81
C TYR A 623 -25.33 9.90 5.35
N GLN A 624 -25.76 9.07 4.39
CA GLN A 624 -25.57 9.31 2.96
C GLN A 624 -26.15 10.64 2.48
N GLN A 625 -27.20 11.16 3.14
CA GLN A 625 -27.77 12.47 2.80
C GLN A 625 -26.82 13.65 3.06
N TYR A 626 -25.74 13.42 3.81
CA TYR A 626 -24.73 14.41 4.15
C TYR A 626 -23.51 14.36 3.22
N LEU A 627 -23.32 13.28 2.47
CA LEU A 627 -22.15 13.03 1.60
C LEU A 627 -22.23 13.76 0.23
N VAL A 628 -23.07 14.79 0.11
CA VAL A 628 -23.41 15.49 -1.15
C VAL A 628 -22.28 16.37 -1.69
#